data_AF-A0A094PMA1-F1
#
_entry.id   AF-A0A094PMA1-F1
#
_cell.length_a   1.000
_cell.length_b   1.000
_cell.length_c   1.000
_cell.angle_alpha   90.00
_cell.angle_beta   90.00
_cell.angle_gamma   90.00
#
_symmetry.space_group_name_H-M   'P 1'
#
loop_
_entity.id
_entity.type
_entity.pdbx_description
1 polymer ?
#
loop_
_entity_poly.entity_id
_entity_poly.type
_entity_poly.pdbx_seq_one_letter_code
_entity_poly.pdbx_strand_id
1 'polypeptide(L)'
;MDLANIRNFSIIAHIDHGKSTLSDRILEITGAVQSRDMRAQYLDSMDLERERGITIKAQNVRVPWKDNWLHLIDTPGHVDFGYEVSRSLAACEGVVLVVDAAQGIEAQTLANCYLALESNLEIVAVLNKIDLPAADPDRYAMEIEKVLGIPAEDILRISAKTGAGVPELLDAVVERIPAPKGDINAPLQALIFDSQYDTYRGVVSSVRVMNGRMNSGSKLLFMQTKATHEVLEIGARMPVPTPVAELGPGEVGYLIAGIKDVGEARSGETVTTFADPAAEPLDGYLDPKPMVFCGLFPIDGDDFENLRESLQRLKLNDASITYEPESSGALGFGFRCGFLGLLHMEIVKERLEREFNLALIATAPSVEYMVRKTDGQVLKVDNPADLPLTNYIASIEEPFFRVSIITPKEYTGSLMELCQERRGELIK
;
A
#
# COMPACT_ATOMS: atom_id res chain seq x y z
N MET A 1 20.86 8.25 15.20
CA MET A 1 21.81 7.53 14.31
C MET A 1 22.44 8.55 13.36
N ASP A 2 23.57 8.24 12.70
CA ASP A 2 24.08 9.12 11.64
C ASP A 2 23.22 8.93 10.38
N LEU A 3 22.73 10.03 9.81
CA LEU A 3 21.94 10.07 8.58
C LEU A 3 22.66 9.38 7.42
N ALA A 4 23.98 9.54 7.33
CA ALA A 4 24.78 8.97 6.26
C ALA A 4 24.72 7.43 6.20
N ASN A 5 24.38 6.80 7.32
CA ASN A 5 24.35 5.35 7.48
C ASN A 5 22.92 4.78 7.38
N ILE A 6 21.92 5.57 7.00
CA ILE A 6 20.53 5.10 6.85
C ILE A 6 20.19 4.97 5.37
N ARG A 7 19.45 3.92 5.00
CA ARG A 7 18.82 3.78 3.68
C ARG A 7 17.36 3.40 3.86
N ASN A 8 16.45 4.25 3.37
CA ASN A 8 15.03 3.91 3.32
C ASN A 8 14.68 3.46 1.92
N PHE A 9 14.16 2.24 1.78
CA PHE A 9 13.75 1.71 0.49
C PHE A 9 12.53 0.81 0.59
N SER A 10 11.81 0.75 -0.52
CA SER A 10 10.69 -0.18 -0.71
C SER A 10 11.05 -1.27 -1.69
N ILE A 11 10.45 -2.45 -1.55
CA ILE A 11 10.52 -3.47 -2.60
C ILE A 11 9.25 -3.40 -3.42
N ILE A 12 9.39 -3.21 -4.74
CA ILE A 12 8.28 -3.18 -5.70
C ILE A 12 8.45 -4.33 -6.71
N ALA A 13 7.34 -4.99 -7.03
CA ALA A 13 7.35 -6.14 -7.94
C ALA A 13 5.95 -6.37 -8.51
N HIS A 14 5.86 -7.14 -9.60
CA HIS A 14 4.60 -7.79 -9.97
C HIS A 14 4.26 -8.91 -8.98
N ILE A 15 2.99 -9.33 -8.98
CA ILE A 15 2.54 -10.50 -8.21
C ILE A 15 3.41 -11.70 -8.57
N ASP A 16 3.71 -12.52 -7.57
CA ASP A 16 4.54 -13.73 -7.67
C ASP A 16 6.00 -13.54 -8.11
N HIS A 17 6.51 -12.33 -8.37
CA HIS A 17 7.93 -12.11 -8.68
C HIS A 17 8.88 -12.34 -7.49
N GLY A 18 8.34 -12.66 -6.30
CA GLY A 18 9.12 -13.08 -5.13
C GLY A 18 9.52 -11.96 -4.17
N LYS A 19 8.72 -10.89 -4.10
CA LYS A 19 8.88 -9.76 -3.17
C LYS A 19 8.93 -10.21 -1.69
N SER A 20 7.89 -10.89 -1.19
CA SER A 20 7.86 -11.34 0.22
C SER A 20 8.98 -12.33 0.53
N THR A 21 9.31 -13.21 -0.42
CA THR A 21 10.45 -14.13 -0.28
C THR A 21 11.78 -13.39 -0.18
N LEU A 22 11.93 -12.28 -0.91
CA LEU A 22 13.12 -11.43 -0.81
C LEU A 22 13.17 -10.71 0.53
N SER A 23 12.04 -10.15 1.00
CA SER A 23 11.93 -9.56 2.33
C SER A 23 12.38 -10.54 3.42
N ASP A 24 11.86 -11.77 3.42
CA ASP A 24 12.25 -12.82 4.36
C ASP A 24 13.74 -13.14 4.29
N ARG A 25 14.29 -13.24 3.08
CA ARG A 25 15.71 -13.54 2.87
C ARG A 25 16.60 -12.43 3.40
N ILE A 26 16.18 -11.17 3.27
CA ILE A 26 16.87 -10.01 3.86
C ILE A 26 16.85 -10.12 5.39
N LEU A 27 15.71 -10.46 6.01
CA LEU A 27 15.61 -10.64 7.46
C LEU A 27 16.56 -11.72 7.99
N GLU A 28 16.68 -12.83 7.26
CA GLU A 28 17.57 -13.94 7.64
C GLU A 28 19.05 -13.55 7.49
N ILE A 29 19.44 -12.99 6.34
CA ILE A 29 20.85 -12.66 6.04
C ILE A 29 21.37 -11.54 6.95
N THR A 30 20.52 -10.59 7.30
CA THR A 30 20.87 -9.50 8.24
C THR A 30 20.91 -9.96 9.70
N GLY A 31 20.49 -11.20 9.99
CA GLY A 31 20.39 -11.74 11.35
C GLY A 31 19.28 -11.10 12.18
N ALA A 32 18.37 -10.35 11.55
CA ALA A 32 17.25 -9.70 12.21
C ALA A 32 16.27 -10.73 12.80
N VAL A 33 16.13 -11.88 12.13
CA VAL A 33 15.39 -13.06 12.63
C VAL A 33 16.32 -14.27 12.59
N GLN A 34 16.34 -15.05 13.67
CA GLN A 34 17.12 -16.29 13.70
C GLN A 34 16.46 -17.34 12.80
N SER A 35 17.24 -18.15 12.07
CA SER A 35 16.70 -19.17 11.14
C SER A 35 15.72 -20.16 11.78
N ARG A 36 15.77 -20.36 13.11
CA ARG A 36 14.82 -21.21 13.85
C ARG A 36 13.43 -20.57 14.02
N ASP A 37 13.37 -19.25 14.03
CA ASP A 37 12.18 -18.43 14.24
C ASP A 37 11.62 -17.94 12.89
N MET A 38 12.31 -18.26 11.79
CA MET A 38 11.87 -17.97 10.43
C MET A 38 10.64 -18.80 10.05
N ARG A 39 9.69 -18.13 9.42
CA ARG A 39 8.55 -18.73 8.73
C ARG A 39 8.49 -18.16 7.32
N ALA A 40 7.89 -18.91 6.40
CA ALA A 40 7.62 -18.37 5.07
C ALA A 40 6.66 -17.18 5.18
N GLN A 41 6.93 -16.13 4.40
CA GLN A 41 6.16 -14.90 4.38
C GLN A 41 6.08 -14.28 5.79
N TYR A 42 7.24 -13.98 6.37
CA TYR A 42 7.36 -13.56 7.77
C TYR A 42 6.59 -12.26 8.05
N LEU A 43 6.70 -11.31 7.13
CA LEU A 43 6.05 -10.00 7.20
C LEU A 43 4.54 -10.06 6.92
N ASP A 44 4.07 -11.05 6.16
CA ASP A 44 2.64 -11.24 5.91
C ASP A 44 1.97 -11.65 7.23
N SER A 45 1.22 -10.70 7.80
CA SER A 45 0.70 -10.77 9.15
C SER A 45 -0.71 -11.37 9.18
N MET A 46 -1.47 -11.21 8.10
CA MET A 46 -2.84 -11.67 7.98
C MET A 46 -2.88 -13.09 7.41
N ASP A 47 -3.80 -13.93 7.89
CA ASP A 47 -3.96 -15.29 7.35
C ASP A 47 -4.34 -15.27 5.87
N LEU A 48 -5.13 -14.28 5.46
CA LEU A 48 -5.56 -14.11 4.07
C LEU A 48 -4.40 -13.79 3.11
N GLU A 49 -3.38 -13.06 3.57
CA GLU A 49 -2.17 -12.78 2.78
C GLU A 49 -1.44 -14.09 2.44
N ARG A 50 -1.32 -14.98 3.44
CA ARG A 50 -0.64 -16.28 3.29
C ARG A 50 -1.43 -17.26 2.42
N GLU A 51 -2.76 -17.29 2.58
CA GLU A 51 -3.62 -18.17 1.78
C GLU A 51 -3.62 -17.78 0.30
N ARG A 52 -3.70 -16.48 0.01
CA ARG A 52 -3.75 -15.96 -1.36
C ARG A 52 -2.35 -15.73 -1.96
N GLY A 53 -1.28 -15.79 -1.17
CA GLY A 53 0.09 -15.57 -1.62
C GLY A 53 0.41 -14.12 -1.99
N ILE A 54 -0.35 -13.14 -1.46
CA ILE A 54 -0.21 -11.72 -1.78
C ILE A 54 0.01 -10.88 -0.52
N THR A 55 0.79 -9.81 -0.64
CA THR A 55 0.87 -8.78 0.40
C THR A 55 -0.29 -7.81 0.22
N ILE A 56 -1.11 -7.66 1.25
CA ILE A 56 -2.28 -6.77 1.27
C ILE A 56 -1.90 -5.47 1.98
N LYS A 57 -1.17 -5.56 3.11
CA LYS A 57 -0.79 -4.41 3.91
C LYS A 57 0.71 -4.19 3.92
N ALA A 58 1.15 -2.94 3.70
CA ALA A 58 2.55 -2.60 3.79
C ALA A 58 3.14 -2.84 5.20
N GLN A 59 4.33 -3.44 5.28
CA GLN A 59 5.03 -3.68 6.53
C GLN A 59 6.43 -3.10 6.49
N ASN A 60 6.79 -2.36 7.53
CA ASN A 60 8.11 -1.76 7.69
C ASN A 60 8.97 -2.53 8.68
N VAL A 61 10.25 -2.71 8.35
CA VAL A 61 11.24 -3.36 9.19
C VAL A 61 12.60 -2.65 9.09
N ARG A 62 13.26 -2.53 10.23
CA ARG A 62 14.62 -2.00 10.36
C ARG A 62 15.58 -3.16 10.56
N VAL A 63 16.55 -3.28 9.66
CA VAL A 63 17.57 -4.33 9.70
C VAL A 63 18.98 -3.75 9.64
N PRO A 64 19.95 -4.32 10.37
CA PRO A 64 21.34 -3.91 10.27
C PRO A 64 22.00 -4.54 9.03
N TRP A 65 22.84 -3.78 8.33
CA TRP A 65 23.71 -4.31 7.29
C TRP A 65 25.07 -3.63 7.32
N LYS A 66 26.11 -4.36 7.73
CA LYS A 66 27.45 -3.81 8.01
C LYS A 66 27.34 -2.61 8.97
N ASP A 67 27.84 -1.44 8.57
CA ASP A 67 27.79 -0.21 9.37
C ASP A 67 26.51 0.64 9.12
N ASN A 68 25.54 0.11 8.38
CA ASN A 68 24.33 0.82 7.94
C ASN A 68 23.05 0.24 8.56
N TRP A 69 22.03 1.08 8.61
CA TRP A 69 20.65 0.72 8.95
C TRP A 69 19.78 0.80 7.69
N LEU A 70 19.16 -0.31 7.38
CA LEU A 70 18.26 -0.46 6.24
C LEU A 70 16.82 -0.44 6.76
N HIS A 71 16.03 0.52 6.30
CA HIS A 71 14.60 0.58 6.54
C HIS A 71 13.89 0.07 5.29
N LEU A 72 13.42 -1.18 5.39
CA LEU A 72 12.69 -1.86 4.35
C LEU A 72 11.20 -1.63 4.57
N ILE A 73 10.49 -1.15 3.54
CA ILE A 73 9.03 -1.15 3.48
C ILE A 73 8.59 -2.15 2.42
N ASP A 74 7.98 -3.24 2.85
CA ASP A 74 7.38 -4.23 1.96
C ASP A 74 6.02 -3.71 1.47
N THR A 75 5.84 -3.58 0.15
CA THR A 75 4.68 -2.89 -0.44
C THR A 75 3.77 -3.86 -1.17
N PRO A 76 2.43 -3.67 -1.19
CA PRO A 76 1.53 -4.54 -1.98
C PRO A 76 1.89 -4.58 -3.48
N GLY A 77 1.69 -5.74 -4.12
CA GLY A 77 1.98 -5.92 -5.55
C GLY A 77 0.79 -5.69 -6.50
N HIS A 78 -0.43 -5.66 -5.95
CA HIS A 78 -1.66 -5.61 -6.74
C HIS A 78 -2.15 -4.18 -6.97
N VAL A 79 -2.74 -3.92 -8.15
CA VAL A 79 -3.20 -2.58 -8.59
C VAL A 79 -4.24 -1.96 -7.64
N ASP A 80 -5.16 -2.76 -7.11
CA ASP A 80 -6.16 -2.34 -6.11
C ASP A 80 -5.52 -1.69 -4.86
N PHE A 81 -4.26 -1.99 -4.56
CA PHE A 81 -3.52 -1.42 -3.42
C PHE A 81 -2.48 -0.37 -3.85
N GLY A 82 -2.62 0.21 -5.04
CA GLY A 82 -1.70 1.26 -5.53
C GLY A 82 -1.59 2.46 -4.60
N TYR A 83 -2.64 2.76 -3.82
CA TYR A 83 -2.60 3.76 -2.76
C TYR A 83 -1.59 3.40 -1.66
N GLU A 84 -1.51 2.14 -1.23
CA GLU A 84 -0.51 1.69 -0.25
C GLU A 84 0.92 1.79 -0.79
N VAL A 85 1.09 1.44 -2.07
CA VAL A 85 2.38 1.55 -2.76
C VAL A 85 2.82 3.01 -2.77
N SER A 86 1.98 3.92 -3.24
CA SER A 86 2.29 5.36 -3.28
C SER A 86 2.68 5.92 -1.91
N ARG A 87 1.96 5.55 -0.83
CA ARG A 87 2.29 5.97 0.54
C ARG A 87 3.68 5.50 0.98
N SER A 88 3.99 4.24 0.66
CA SER A 88 5.27 3.61 1.01
C SER A 88 6.44 4.23 0.25
N LEU A 89 6.25 4.52 -1.04
CA LEU A 89 7.25 5.15 -1.89
C LEU A 89 7.64 6.54 -1.38
N ALA A 90 6.66 7.34 -0.91
CA ALA A 90 6.93 8.66 -0.35
C ALA A 90 7.74 8.66 0.95
N ALA A 91 7.87 7.52 1.64
CA ALA A 91 8.68 7.38 2.84
C ALA A 91 10.13 6.94 2.57
N CYS A 92 10.48 6.72 1.30
CA CYS A 92 11.75 6.13 0.87
C CYS A 92 12.58 7.09 0.02
N GLU A 93 13.87 6.80 -0.10
CA GLU A 93 14.78 7.49 -1.04
C GLU A 93 15.11 6.62 -2.27
N GLY A 94 14.76 5.34 -2.24
CA GLY A 94 14.90 4.44 -3.37
C GLY A 94 13.99 3.22 -3.30
N VAL A 95 14.04 2.41 -4.34
CA VAL A 95 13.27 1.17 -4.47
C VAL A 95 14.13 0.04 -5.01
N VAL A 96 13.83 -1.17 -4.58
CA VAL A 96 14.32 -2.40 -5.21
C VAL A 96 13.23 -2.89 -6.16
N LEU A 97 13.50 -2.84 -7.47
CA LEU A 97 12.60 -3.33 -8.51
C LEU A 97 12.87 -4.81 -8.78
N VAL A 98 11.96 -5.68 -8.37
CA VAL A 98 12.09 -7.13 -8.49
C VAL A 98 11.35 -7.64 -9.73
N VAL A 99 12.12 -8.20 -10.66
CA VAL A 99 11.61 -8.81 -11.90
C VAL A 99 11.91 -10.31 -11.89
N ASP A 100 10.95 -11.15 -12.25
CA ASP A 100 11.17 -12.59 -12.35
C ASP A 100 12.03 -12.91 -13.59
N ALA A 101 13.16 -13.58 -13.39
CA ALA A 101 14.06 -13.99 -14.46
C ALA A 101 13.48 -15.07 -15.40
N ALA A 102 12.30 -15.60 -15.14
CA ALA A 102 11.60 -16.52 -16.04
C ALA A 102 10.44 -15.85 -16.80
N GLN A 103 9.84 -14.78 -16.27
CA GLN A 103 8.65 -14.12 -16.83
C GLN A 103 8.97 -12.78 -17.50
N GLY A 104 9.90 -12.00 -16.96
CA GLY A 104 10.23 -10.68 -17.49
C GLY A 104 9.32 -9.58 -16.95
N ILE A 105 9.18 -8.50 -17.73
CA ILE A 105 8.45 -7.31 -17.30
C ILE A 105 6.96 -7.50 -17.50
N GLU A 106 6.22 -7.37 -16.40
CA GLU A 106 4.76 -7.42 -16.38
C GLU A 106 4.14 -6.03 -16.18
N ALA A 107 2.83 -5.91 -16.41
CA ALA A 107 2.13 -4.61 -16.34
C ALA A 107 2.30 -3.88 -15.00
N GLN A 108 2.24 -4.60 -13.86
CA GLN A 108 2.42 -3.99 -12.53
C GLN A 108 3.86 -3.59 -12.25
N THR A 109 4.84 -4.29 -12.85
CA THR A 109 6.26 -3.91 -12.79
C THR A 109 6.43 -2.50 -13.34
N LEU A 110 5.80 -2.21 -14.48
CA LEU A 110 5.85 -0.91 -15.13
C LEU A 110 5.08 0.15 -14.34
N ALA A 111 3.85 -0.16 -13.92
CA ALA A 111 3.05 0.78 -13.14
C ALA A 111 3.79 1.25 -11.87
N ASN A 112 4.37 0.31 -11.11
CA ASN A 112 5.12 0.64 -9.90
C ASN A 112 6.44 1.34 -10.20
N CYS A 113 7.12 0.97 -11.30
CA CYS A 113 8.34 1.66 -11.73
C CYS A 113 8.06 3.12 -12.10
N TYR A 114 6.98 3.41 -12.84
CA TYR A 114 6.59 4.78 -13.16
C TYR A 114 6.27 5.60 -11.89
N LEU A 115 5.56 5.01 -10.91
CA LEU A 115 5.32 5.68 -9.62
C LEU A 115 6.62 6.02 -8.89
N ALA A 116 7.62 5.14 -8.93
CA ALA A 116 8.93 5.38 -8.34
C ALA A 116 9.69 6.50 -9.07
N LEU A 117 9.64 6.53 -10.41
CA LEU A 117 10.25 7.59 -11.22
C LEU A 117 9.58 8.95 -10.99
N GLU A 118 8.24 9.00 -10.95
CA GLU A 118 7.48 10.21 -10.64
C GLU A 118 7.81 10.76 -9.24
N SER A 119 8.17 9.86 -8.31
CA SER A 119 8.60 10.19 -6.95
C SER A 119 10.10 10.50 -6.83
N ASN A 120 10.84 10.55 -7.95
CA ASN A 120 12.29 10.76 -8.01
C ASN A 120 13.10 9.80 -7.11
N LEU A 121 12.66 8.53 -7.04
CA LEU A 121 13.33 7.50 -6.25
C LEU A 121 14.43 6.81 -7.07
N GLU A 122 15.55 6.52 -6.41
CA GLU A 122 16.61 5.72 -7.01
C GLU A 122 16.15 4.27 -7.19
N ILE A 123 16.40 3.66 -8.36
CA ILE A 123 15.93 2.30 -8.67
C ILE A 123 17.10 1.32 -8.71
N VAL A 124 17.11 0.37 -7.78
CA VAL A 124 18.01 -0.79 -7.82
C VAL A 124 17.26 -1.97 -8.42
N ALA A 125 17.51 -2.26 -9.70
CA ALA A 125 16.83 -3.35 -10.41
C ALA A 125 17.49 -4.71 -10.15
N VAL A 126 16.65 -5.73 -9.94
CA VAL A 126 17.08 -7.11 -9.73
C VAL A 126 16.25 -8.10 -10.53
N LEU A 127 16.93 -9.11 -11.08
CA LEU A 127 16.34 -10.31 -11.66
C LEU A 127 16.35 -11.42 -10.62
N ASN A 128 15.17 -11.78 -10.13
CA ASN A 128 14.97 -12.80 -9.12
C ASN A 128 14.70 -14.18 -9.74
N LYS A 129 14.75 -15.24 -8.92
CA LYS A 129 14.48 -16.64 -9.30
C LYS A 129 15.43 -17.22 -10.35
N ILE A 130 16.70 -16.79 -10.34
CA ILE A 130 17.75 -17.34 -11.21
C ILE A 130 18.01 -18.85 -10.98
N ASP A 131 17.49 -19.42 -9.89
CA ASP A 131 17.55 -20.84 -9.60
C ASP A 131 16.57 -21.68 -10.44
N LEU A 132 15.60 -21.07 -11.12
CA LEU A 132 14.64 -21.80 -11.94
C LEU A 132 15.27 -22.25 -13.27
N PRO A 133 15.00 -23.49 -13.73
CA PRO A 133 15.50 -23.97 -15.03
C PRO A 133 15.02 -23.14 -16.23
N ALA A 134 13.87 -22.47 -16.09
CA ALA A 134 13.30 -21.61 -17.13
C ALA A 134 13.83 -20.15 -17.08
N ALA A 135 14.72 -19.83 -16.13
CA ALA A 135 15.26 -18.48 -16.00
C ALA A 135 16.21 -18.14 -17.16
N ASP A 136 16.02 -16.96 -17.74
CA ASP A 136 16.84 -16.38 -18.81
C ASP A 136 17.23 -14.94 -18.44
N PRO A 137 18.14 -14.75 -17.47
CA PRO A 137 18.45 -13.44 -16.93
C PRO A 137 19.11 -12.51 -17.97
N ASP A 138 19.86 -13.04 -18.93
CA ASP A 138 20.48 -12.22 -19.99
C ASP A 138 19.41 -11.59 -20.89
N ARG A 139 18.42 -12.39 -21.31
CA ARG A 139 17.30 -11.90 -22.12
C ARG A 139 16.49 -10.83 -21.40
N TYR A 140 16.10 -11.08 -20.15
CA TYR A 140 15.23 -10.16 -19.42
C TYR A 140 15.98 -8.91 -18.92
N ALA A 141 17.30 -8.98 -18.72
CA ALA A 141 18.11 -7.77 -18.48
C ALA A 141 18.07 -6.82 -19.68
N MET A 142 18.20 -7.35 -20.91
CA MET A 142 18.07 -6.54 -22.13
C MET A 142 16.65 -5.99 -22.31
N GLU A 143 15.63 -6.71 -21.86
CA GLU A 143 14.24 -6.24 -21.87
C GLU A 143 14.05 -5.04 -20.94
N ILE A 144 14.57 -5.14 -19.71
CA ILE A 144 14.57 -4.04 -18.72
C ILE A 144 15.32 -2.82 -19.27
N GLU A 145 16.49 -3.01 -19.88
CA GLU A 145 17.23 -1.90 -20.49
C GLU A 145 16.42 -1.23 -21.60
N LYS A 146 15.79 -2.01 -22.47
CA LYS A 146 15.02 -1.47 -23.60
C LYS A 146 13.76 -0.73 -23.17
N VAL A 147 13.07 -1.21 -22.13
CA VAL A 147 11.77 -0.69 -21.71
C VAL A 147 11.90 0.40 -20.64
N LEU A 148 12.79 0.20 -19.66
CA LEU A 148 12.97 1.07 -18.50
C LEU A 148 14.22 1.96 -18.60
N GLY A 149 15.13 1.70 -19.54
CA GLY A 149 16.36 2.48 -19.71
C GLY A 149 17.43 2.20 -18.65
N ILE A 150 17.28 1.14 -17.85
CA ILE A 150 18.25 0.73 -16.83
C ILE A 150 19.31 -0.17 -17.50
N PRO A 151 20.60 0.19 -17.51
CA PRO A 151 21.63 -0.59 -18.19
C PRO A 151 21.63 -2.06 -17.74
N ALA A 152 21.68 -3.01 -18.68
CA ALA A 152 21.61 -4.43 -18.36
C ALA A 152 22.75 -4.91 -17.42
N GLU A 153 23.90 -4.23 -17.46
CA GLU A 153 25.06 -4.49 -16.60
C GLU A 153 24.85 -4.07 -15.14
N ASP A 154 23.95 -3.12 -14.88
CA ASP A 154 23.63 -2.65 -13.54
C ASP A 154 22.57 -3.51 -12.83
N ILE A 155 21.93 -4.42 -13.57
CA ILE A 155 20.85 -5.28 -13.07
C ILE A 155 21.45 -6.49 -12.35
N LEU A 156 21.16 -6.59 -11.06
CA LEU A 156 21.67 -7.68 -10.22
C LEU A 156 20.88 -8.96 -10.44
N ARG A 157 21.55 -10.10 -10.29
CA ARG A 157 20.97 -11.42 -10.46
C ARG A 157 20.90 -12.11 -9.10
N ILE A 158 19.70 -12.42 -8.64
CA ILE A 158 19.47 -12.96 -7.32
C ILE A 158 18.54 -14.17 -7.33
N SER A 159 18.64 -14.97 -6.29
CA SER A 159 17.62 -15.95 -5.93
C SER A 159 17.22 -15.71 -4.48
N ALA A 160 16.06 -15.08 -4.27
CA ALA A 160 15.50 -14.89 -2.93
C ALA A 160 15.29 -16.23 -2.19
N LYS A 161 15.01 -17.30 -2.94
CA LYS A 161 14.81 -18.64 -2.39
C LYS A 161 16.10 -19.22 -1.82
N THR A 162 17.22 -19.14 -2.54
CA THR A 162 18.50 -19.73 -2.12
C THR A 162 19.39 -18.75 -1.34
N GLY A 163 19.13 -17.46 -1.46
CA GLY A 163 19.96 -16.38 -0.92
C GLY A 163 21.11 -15.93 -1.83
N ALA A 164 21.32 -16.57 -2.98
CA ALA A 164 22.36 -16.16 -3.92
C ALA A 164 22.10 -14.73 -4.43
N GLY A 165 23.14 -13.89 -4.46
CA GLY A 165 23.07 -12.51 -4.96
C GLY A 165 22.42 -11.50 -4.01
N VAL A 166 21.82 -11.94 -2.90
CA VAL A 166 21.13 -11.03 -1.95
C VAL A 166 22.10 -10.18 -1.13
N PRO A 167 23.26 -10.68 -0.64
CA PRO A 167 24.28 -9.83 -0.03
C PRO A 167 24.76 -8.71 -0.96
N GLU A 168 24.97 -9.02 -2.24
CA GLU A 168 25.37 -8.07 -3.27
C GLU A 168 24.28 -7.02 -3.54
N LEU A 169 23.01 -7.43 -3.50
CA LEU A 169 21.88 -6.49 -3.52
C LEU A 169 21.91 -5.53 -2.33
N LEU A 170 22.13 -6.02 -1.11
CA LEU A 170 22.20 -5.15 0.08
C LEU A 170 23.38 -4.17 -0.01
N ASP A 171 24.50 -4.60 -0.58
CA ASP A 171 25.64 -3.73 -0.87
C ASP A 171 25.30 -2.65 -1.90
N ALA A 172 24.63 -3.02 -2.99
CA ALA A 172 24.18 -2.06 -4.00
C ALA A 172 23.13 -1.09 -3.47
N VAL A 173 22.24 -1.53 -2.56
CA VAL A 173 21.29 -0.65 -1.86
C VAL A 173 22.03 0.42 -1.05
N VAL A 174 23.07 0.04 -0.31
CA VAL A 174 23.89 1.00 0.45
C VAL A 174 24.64 1.97 -0.47
N GLU A 175 25.18 1.47 -1.58
CA GLU A 175 25.98 2.25 -2.53
C GLU A 175 25.13 3.23 -3.37
N ARG A 176 24.01 2.75 -3.91
CA ARG A 176 23.23 3.47 -4.94
C ARG A 176 22.12 4.32 -4.33
N ILE A 177 21.37 3.81 -3.36
CA ILE A 177 20.26 4.56 -2.76
C ILE A 177 20.85 5.69 -1.91
N PRO A 178 20.40 6.95 -2.08
CA PRO A 178 20.95 8.06 -1.32
C PRO A 178 20.53 7.98 0.16
N ALA A 179 21.38 8.51 1.02
CA ALA A 179 21.03 8.71 2.42
C ALA A 179 19.86 9.70 2.55
N PRO A 180 18.98 9.52 3.54
CA PRO A 180 17.92 10.48 3.81
C PRO A 180 18.49 11.85 4.15
N LYS A 181 17.73 12.89 3.79
CA LYS A 181 18.04 14.28 4.11
C LYS A 181 17.16 14.75 5.28
N GLY A 182 17.71 15.63 6.11
CA GLY A 182 16.96 16.25 7.20
C GLY A 182 17.88 17.03 8.14
N ASP A 183 17.32 18.02 8.83
CA ASP A 183 18.01 18.76 9.90
C ASP A 183 17.49 18.31 11.25
N ILE A 184 18.40 17.87 12.10
CA ILE A 184 18.13 17.39 13.45
C ILE A 184 17.77 18.50 14.44
N ASN A 185 18.07 19.76 14.11
CA ASN A 185 17.77 20.93 14.94
C ASN A 185 16.56 21.72 14.45
N ALA A 186 16.01 21.37 13.29
CA ALA A 186 14.76 21.96 12.81
C ALA A 186 13.55 21.46 13.62
N PRO A 187 12.42 22.18 13.59
CA PRO A 187 11.16 21.69 14.17
C PRO A 187 10.80 20.29 13.66
N LEU A 188 10.21 19.48 14.52
CA LEU A 188 9.84 18.10 14.18
C LEU A 188 8.87 18.09 12.99
N GLN A 189 9.22 17.36 11.94
CA GLN A 189 8.31 17.01 10.86
C GLN A 189 8.37 15.50 10.66
N ALA A 190 7.33 14.81 11.15
CA ALA A 190 7.17 13.39 10.94
C ALA A 190 5.90 13.10 10.12
N LEU A 191 6.03 12.32 9.06
CA LEU A 191 4.92 11.90 8.21
C LEU A 191 4.35 10.58 8.71
N ILE A 192 3.05 10.53 8.98
CA ILE A 192 2.32 9.27 9.19
C ILE A 192 2.03 8.68 7.81
N PHE A 193 2.61 7.53 7.50
CA PHE A 193 2.36 6.85 6.22
C PHE A 193 1.45 5.62 6.33
N ASP A 194 1.32 5.05 7.54
CA ASP A 194 0.36 3.99 7.80
C ASP A 194 -0.12 4.06 9.26
N SER A 195 -1.30 3.53 9.53
CA SER A 195 -1.87 3.42 10.88
C SER A 195 -2.59 2.09 11.03
N GLN A 196 -2.47 1.50 12.22
CA GLN A 196 -3.15 0.27 12.59
C GLN A 196 -3.78 0.41 13.97
N TYR A 197 -4.97 -0.15 14.15
CA TYR A 197 -5.60 -0.22 15.45
C TYR A 197 -5.12 -1.46 16.21
N ASP A 198 -4.59 -1.25 17.41
CA ASP A 198 -4.28 -2.28 18.39
C ASP A 198 -5.27 -2.21 19.56
N THR A 199 -5.84 -3.37 19.94
CA THR A 199 -6.88 -3.46 20.97
C THR A 199 -6.43 -2.92 22.34
N TYR A 200 -5.14 -2.99 22.66
CA TYR A 200 -4.60 -2.58 23.96
C TYR A 200 -3.90 -1.23 23.91
N ARG A 201 -3.21 -0.94 22.80
CA ARG A 201 -2.36 0.24 22.63
C ARG A 201 -3.06 1.40 21.91
N GLY A 202 -4.26 1.16 21.34
CA GLY A 202 -4.95 2.13 20.50
C GLY A 202 -4.32 2.20 19.11
N VAL A 203 -4.36 3.37 18.48
CA VAL A 203 -3.77 3.55 17.16
C VAL A 203 -2.24 3.56 17.25
N VAL A 204 -1.61 2.64 16.50
CA VAL A 204 -0.18 2.55 16.27
C VAL A 204 0.09 3.08 14.88
N SER A 205 0.70 4.26 14.79
CA SER A 205 1.00 4.92 13.52
C SER A 205 2.45 4.67 13.12
N SER A 206 2.66 4.21 11.89
CA SER A 206 3.98 4.13 11.27
C SER A 206 4.38 5.52 10.78
N VAL A 207 5.55 5.98 11.25
CA VAL A 207 6.02 7.36 11.04
C VAL A 207 7.40 7.39 10.39
N ARG A 208 7.60 8.37 9.50
CA ARG A 208 8.88 8.72 8.89
C ARG A 208 9.28 10.12 9.36
N VAL A 209 10.39 10.24 10.07
CA VAL A 209 10.90 11.56 10.52
C VAL A 209 11.73 12.21 9.42
N MET A 210 11.26 13.34 8.90
CA MET A 210 11.94 14.13 7.88
C MET A 210 12.87 15.18 8.50
N ASN A 211 12.42 15.86 9.56
CA ASN A 211 13.19 16.87 10.29
C ASN A 211 12.94 16.77 11.79
N GLY A 212 13.89 17.30 12.58
CA GLY A 212 13.82 17.36 14.03
C GLY A 212 13.92 16.00 14.71
N ARG A 213 13.50 15.96 15.98
CA ARG A 213 13.56 14.76 16.83
C ARG A 213 12.21 14.53 17.48
N MET A 214 11.84 13.26 17.59
CA MET A 214 10.66 12.81 18.33
C MET A 214 11.11 12.01 19.55
N ASN A 215 10.58 12.35 20.71
CA ASN A 215 10.91 11.69 21.98
C ASN A 215 9.63 11.26 22.70
N SER A 216 9.69 10.14 23.42
CA SER A 216 8.60 9.71 24.30
C SER A 216 8.27 10.76 25.37
N GLY A 217 7.00 10.92 25.72
CA GLY A 217 6.51 11.93 26.66
C GLY A 217 6.41 13.35 26.09
N SER A 218 6.82 13.58 24.85
CA SER A 218 6.61 14.88 24.20
C SER A 218 5.14 15.09 23.84
N LYS A 219 4.70 16.35 23.81
CA LYS A 219 3.37 16.70 23.32
C LYS A 219 3.46 17.05 21.85
N LEU A 220 2.72 16.31 21.03
CA LEU A 220 2.70 16.47 19.58
C LEU A 220 1.43 17.17 19.12
N LEU A 221 1.55 17.89 18.01
CA LEU A 221 0.49 18.52 17.25
C LEU A 221 0.37 17.81 15.90
N PHE A 222 -0.84 17.36 15.59
CA PHE A 222 -1.22 16.79 14.31
C PHE A 222 -1.73 17.95 13.46
N MET A 223 -1.00 18.32 12.40
CA MET A 223 -1.17 19.62 11.74
C MET A 223 -2.47 19.76 10.95
N GLN A 224 -2.92 18.71 10.26
CA GLN A 224 -4.13 18.68 9.47
C GLN A 224 -5.37 18.56 10.35
N THR A 225 -5.37 17.64 11.33
CA THR A 225 -6.51 17.47 12.26
C THR A 225 -6.56 18.55 13.35
N LYS A 226 -5.43 19.22 13.61
CA LYS A 226 -5.20 20.17 14.71
C LYS A 226 -5.39 19.55 16.10
N ALA A 227 -5.31 18.22 16.18
CA ALA A 227 -5.38 17.48 17.44
C ALA A 227 -4.02 17.51 18.15
N THR A 228 -4.05 17.43 19.48
CA THR A 228 -2.83 17.35 20.29
C THR A 228 -2.84 16.10 21.14
N HIS A 229 -1.76 15.33 21.06
CA HIS A 229 -1.62 14.07 21.79
C HIS A 229 -0.27 14.01 22.50
N GLU A 230 -0.23 13.27 23.61
CA GLU A 230 1.00 12.97 24.33
C GLU A 230 1.58 11.65 23.82
N VAL A 231 2.88 11.62 23.55
CA VAL A 231 3.57 10.42 23.08
C VAL A 231 3.72 9.46 24.25
N LEU A 232 3.04 8.31 24.15
CA LEU A 232 3.18 7.24 25.13
C LEU A 232 4.43 6.41 24.85
N GLU A 233 4.64 6.05 23.59
CA GLU A 233 5.76 5.22 23.16
C GLU A 233 6.13 5.53 21.70
N ILE A 234 7.43 5.57 21.44
CA ILE A 234 7.98 5.48 20.08
C ILE A 234 8.91 4.28 20.01
N GLY A 235 9.04 3.72 18.81
CA GLY A 235 9.91 2.58 18.60
C GLY A 235 10.23 2.35 17.14
N ALA A 236 11.03 1.33 16.90
CA ALA A 236 11.31 0.80 15.57
C ALA A 236 10.92 -0.67 15.52
N ARG A 237 10.51 -1.15 14.35
CA ARG A 237 10.25 -2.57 14.14
C ARG A 237 11.57 -3.25 13.78
N MET A 238 12.18 -3.93 14.75
CA MET A 238 13.37 -4.75 14.55
C MET A 238 12.96 -6.22 14.61
N PRO A 239 12.47 -6.71 13.48
CA PRO A 239 11.23 -7.51 13.29
C PRO A 239 10.12 -7.39 14.32
N VAL A 240 10.43 -7.41 15.62
CA VAL A 240 9.50 -7.18 16.72
C VAL A 240 9.48 -5.69 17.06
N PRO A 241 8.31 -5.09 17.38
CA PRO A 241 8.23 -3.72 17.86
C PRO A 241 9.13 -3.53 19.09
N THR A 242 10.14 -2.67 18.95
CA THR A 242 11.14 -2.40 19.97
C THR A 242 11.13 -0.91 20.32
N PRO A 243 10.82 -0.54 21.58
CA PRO A 243 10.83 0.85 22.00
C PRO A 243 12.22 1.49 21.84
N VAL A 244 12.25 2.75 21.43
CA VAL A 244 13.48 3.57 21.34
C VAL A 244 13.30 4.86 22.11
N ALA A 245 14.41 5.47 22.54
CA ALA A 245 14.35 6.71 23.30
C ALA A 245 14.04 7.95 22.43
N GLU A 246 14.49 7.92 21.17
CA GLU A 246 14.39 9.03 20.23
C GLU A 246 14.31 8.48 18.80
N LEU A 247 13.50 9.13 17.96
CA LEU A 247 13.52 8.99 16.51
C LEU A 247 14.00 10.32 15.91
N GLY A 248 15.12 10.30 15.19
CA GLY A 248 15.70 11.44 14.50
C GLY A 248 15.38 11.46 13.01
N PRO A 249 15.88 12.48 12.28
CA PRO A 249 15.67 12.59 10.84
C PRO A 249 16.24 11.35 10.15
N GLY A 250 15.59 10.91 9.07
CA GLY A 250 16.01 9.69 8.38
C GLY A 250 15.44 8.38 8.95
N GLU A 251 14.90 8.40 10.18
CA GLU A 251 14.37 7.19 10.80
C GLU A 251 12.91 6.89 10.43
N VAL A 252 12.61 5.59 10.26
CA VAL A 252 11.26 5.02 10.17
C VAL A 252 10.97 4.28 11.47
N GLY A 253 9.81 4.54 12.07
CA GLY A 253 9.41 3.93 13.32
C GLY A 253 7.90 3.83 13.48
N TYR A 254 7.47 3.60 14.71
CA TYR A 254 6.07 3.66 15.11
C TYR A 254 5.89 4.68 16.24
N LEU A 255 4.68 5.25 16.30
CA LEU A 255 4.21 6.23 17.26
C LEU A 255 2.92 5.72 17.91
N ILE A 256 2.89 5.73 19.24
CA ILE A 256 1.71 5.44 20.04
C ILE A 256 1.40 6.67 20.88
N ALA A 257 0.25 7.29 20.63
CA ALA A 257 -0.14 8.56 21.27
C ALA A 257 -1.52 8.49 21.96
N GLY A 258 -1.98 7.29 22.31
CA GLY A 258 -3.26 7.08 23.00
C GLY A 258 -4.49 7.45 22.17
N ILE A 259 -4.32 7.53 20.85
CA ILE A 259 -5.38 7.85 19.89
C ILE A 259 -6.34 6.66 19.82
N LYS A 260 -7.64 6.95 19.86
CA LYS A 260 -8.70 5.92 19.79
C LYS A 260 -9.31 5.80 18.41
N ASP A 261 -9.36 6.91 17.67
CA ASP A 261 -9.90 6.97 16.33
C ASP A 261 -8.75 7.10 15.32
N VAL A 262 -8.64 6.15 14.40
CA VAL A 262 -7.64 6.21 13.32
C VAL A 262 -7.87 7.41 12.40
N GLY A 263 -9.09 7.94 12.38
CA GLY A 263 -9.42 9.21 11.71
C GLY A 263 -8.71 10.44 12.28
N GLU A 264 -8.13 10.39 13.49
CA GLU A 264 -7.27 11.45 14.04
C GLU A 264 -5.80 11.28 13.67
N ALA A 265 -5.40 10.07 13.25
CA ALA A 265 -4.04 9.72 12.85
C ALA A 265 -4.02 9.16 11.41
N ARG A 266 -4.55 9.95 10.49
CA ARG A 266 -4.68 9.55 9.08
C ARG A 266 -3.31 9.46 8.42
N SER A 267 -3.20 8.60 7.43
CA SER A 267 -2.03 8.63 6.56
C SER A 267 -1.98 9.95 5.81
N GLY A 268 -0.80 10.55 5.74
CA GLY A 268 -0.55 11.86 5.14
C GLY A 268 -0.55 12.99 6.16
N GLU A 269 -0.92 12.69 7.41
CA GLU A 269 -0.83 13.63 8.51
C GLU A 269 0.63 13.93 8.85
N THR A 270 0.93 15.20 9.07
CA THR A 270 2.21 15.67 9.57
C THR A 270 2.13 15.90 11.06
N VAL A 271 3.04 15.28 11.79
CA VAL A 271 3.16 15.38 13.23
C VAL A 271 4.38 16.24 13.57
N THR A 272 4.15 17.27 14.39
CA THR A 272 5.17 18.19 14.88
C THR A 272 5.13 18.33 16.39
N THR A 273 6.17 18.87 17.01
CA THR A 273 6.18 19.25 18.42
C THR A 273 5.19 20.39 18.70
N PHE A 274 4.41 20.30 19.78
CA PHE A 274 3.42 21.33 20.14
C PHE A 274 4.07 22.65 20.59
N ALA A 275 5.20 22.57 21.30
CA ALA A 275 5.89 23.73 21.84
C ALA A 275 6.63 24.55 20.76
N ASP A 276 7.08 23.89 19.71
CA ASP A 276 7.78 24.48 18.56
C ASP A 276 7.26 23.80 17.29
N PRO A 277 6.11 24.24 16.76
CA PRO A 277 5.49 23.61 15.62
C PRO A 277 6.19 23.99 14.32
N ALA A 278 6.32 23.02 13.40
CA ALA A 278 6.72 23.30 12.03
C ALA A 278 5.78 24.31 11.37
N ALA A 279 6.35 25.18 10.52
CA ALA A 279 5.59 26.26 9.87
C ALA A 279 4.55 25.73 8.88
N GLU A 280 4.91 24.69 8.13
CA GLU A 280 4.09 24.09 7.07
C GLU A 280 4.06 22.56 7.23
N PRO A 281 2.92 21.92 6.95
CA PRO A 281 2.83 20.47 6.90
C PRO A 281 3.63 19.93 5.70
N LEU A 282 4.04 18.66 5.78
CA LEU A 282 4.57 17.95 4.63
C LEU A 282 3.46 17.73 3.60
N ASP A 283 3.87 17.52 2.34
CA ASP A 283 2.94 17.11 1.30
C ASP A 283 2.26 15.80 1.72
N GLY A 284 0.95 15.88 1.97
CA GLY A 284 0.14 14.75 2.40
C GLY A 284 -0.21 13.82 1.24
N TYR A 285 -0.98 12.77 1.53
CA TYR A 285 -1.50 11.87 0.50
C TYR A 285 -2.86 12.34 -0.01
N LEU A 286 -3.16 11.95 -1.25
CA LEU A 286 -4.50 12.07 -1.80
C LEU A 286 -5.40 11.00 -1.18
N ASP A 287 -6.61 11.37 -0.77
CA ASP A 287 -7.57 10.40 -0.26
C ASP A 287 -7.85 9.32 -1.33
N PRO A 288 -7.84 8.02 -0.94
CA PRO A 288 -8.18 6.94 -1.84
C PRO A 288 -9.61 7.12 -2.35
N LYS A 289 -9.79 7.07 -3.68
CA LYS A 289 -11.12 7.15 -4.30
C LYS A 289 -11.66 5.74 -4.57
N PRO A 290 -12.81 5.35 -3.98
CA PRO A 290 -13.48 4.11 -4.33
C PRO A 290 -13.84 4.09 -5.82
N MET A 291 -13.57 2.97 -6.49
CA MET A 291 -13.84 2.76 -7.91
C MET A 291 -14.93 1.72 -8.14
N VAL A 292 -15.13 0.82 -7.18
CA VAL A 292 -16.11 -0.27 -7.24
C VAL A 292 -17.04 -0.16 -6.04
N PHE A 293 -18.33 -0.29 -6.27
CA PHE A 293 -19.35 -0.23 -5.24
C PHE A 293 -20.23 -1.48 -5.27
N CYS A 294 -20.54 -2.04 -4.10
CA CYS A 294 -21.50 -3.12 -3.95
C CYS A 294 -22.30 -2.97 -2.65
N GLY A 295 -23.50 -3.55 -2.63
CA GLY A 295 -24.29 -3.65 -1.41
C GLY A 295 -23.93 -4.91 -0.65
N LEU A 296 -23.62 -4.79 0.63
CA LEU A 296 -23.38 -5.88 1.57
C LEU A 296 -24.57 -6.00 2.53
N PHE A 297 -25.24 -7.15 2.49
CA PHE A 297 -26.43 -7.44 3.29
C PHE A 297 -26.19 -8.69 4.14
N PRO A 298 -26.50 -8.69 5.44
CA PRO A 298 -26.45 -9.89 6.24
C PRO A 298 -27.58 -10.84 5.82
N ILE A 299 -27.33 -12.15 5.89
CA ILE A 299 -28.37 -13.17 5.64
C ILE A 299 -29.42 -13.12 6.75
N ASP A 300 -28.99 -12.90 7.99
CA ASP A 300 -29.86 -12.69 9.14
C ASP A 300 -30.04 -11.18 9.41
N GLY A 301 -31.28 -10.73 9.52
CA GLY A 301 -31.59 -9.32 9.80
C GLY A 301 -31.10 -8.86 11.17
N ASP A 302 -30.96 -9.78 12.13
CA ASP A 302 -30.47 -9.49 13.48
C ASP A 302 -28.97 -9.11 13.48
N ASP A 303 -28.22 -9.49 12.44
CA ASP A 303 -26.79 -9.19 12.28
C ASP A 303 -26.52 -7.80 11.69
N PHE A 304 -27.55 -7.00 11.39
CA PHE A 304 -27.35 -5.67 10.81
C PHE A 304 -26.50 -4.74 11.70
N GLU A 305 -26.74 -4.73 13.02
CA GLU A 305 -25.92 -3.94 13.95
C GLU A 305 -24.50 -4.52 14.08
N ASN A 306 -24.37 -5.86 14.07
CA ASN A 306 -23.05 -6.51 14.07
C ASN A 306 -22.25 -6.14 12.81
N LEU A 307 -22.90 -6.09 11.64
CA LEU A 307 -22.28 -5.66 10.38
C LEU A 307 -21.85 -4.19 10.46
N ARG A 308 -22.68 -3.30 11.02
CA ARG A 308 -22.33 -1.89 11.23
C ARG A 308 -21.07 -1.75 12.08
N GLU A 309 -21.04 -2.41 13.23
CA GLU A 309 -19.90 -2.37 14.15
C GLU A 309 -18.64 -2.97 13.50
N SER A 310 -18.79 -4.04 12.73
CA SER A 310 -17.69 -4.71 12.05
C SER A 310 -17.10 -3.84 10.93
N LEU A 311 -17.94 -3.19 10.13
CA LEU A 311 -17.51 -2.20 9.13
C LEU A 311 -16.81 -1.01 9.78
N GLN A 312 -17.32 -0.53 10.91
CA GLN A 312 -16.68 0.55 11.66
C GLN A 312 -15.29 0.13 12.16
N ARG A 313 -15.14 -1.08 12.70
CA ARG A 313 -13.85 -1.63 13.13
C ARG A 313 -12.89 -1.87 11.97
N LEU A 314 -13.37 -2.36 10.82
CA LEU A 314 -12.56 -2.54 9.62
C LEU A 314 -12.04 -1.22 9.09
N LYS A 315 -12.89 -0.19 9.05
CA LYS A 315 -12.52 1.17 8.60
C LYS A 315 -11.42 1.80 9.46
N LEU A 316 -11.26 1.39 10.72
CA LEU A 316 -10.12 1.83 11.53
C LEU A 316 -8.80 1.30 10.94
N ASN A 317 -8.78 0.08 10.42
CA ASN A 317 -7.56 -0.50 9.85
C ASN A 317 -7.36 -0.22 8.37
N ASP A 318 -8.44 0.13 7.67
CA ASP A 318 -8.47 0.37 6.23
C ASP A 318 -9.28 1.64 5.92
N ALA A 319 -8.56 2.75 5.75
CA ALA A 319 -9.14 4.05 5.46
C ALA A 319 -9.74 4.16 4.05
N SER A 320 -9.51 3.16 3.17
CA SER A 320 -10.00 3.18 1.78
C SER A 320 -11.44 2.70 1.64
N ILE A 321 -11.98 2.02 2.67
CA ILE A 321 -13.36 1.53 2.68
C ILE A 321 -14.31 2.67 3.02
N THR A 322 -15.29 2.90 2.14
CA THR A 322 -16.43 3.78 2.42
C THR A 322 -17.69 2.93 2.57
N TYR A 323 -18.59 3.33 3.46
CA TYR A 323 -19.88 2.65 3.59
C TYR A 323 -20.98 3.62 4.01
N GLU A 324 -22.18 3.39 3.52
CA GLU A 324 -23.39 4.10 3.91
C GLU A 324 -24.57 3.12 4.08
N PRO A 325 -25.52 3.38 5.00
CA PRO A 325 -26.67 2.51 5.18
C PRO A 325 -27.53 2.43 3.91
N GLU A 326 -27.90 1.21 3.52
CA GLU A 326 -28.73 0.92 2.36
C GLU A 326 -29.93 0.05 2.77
N SER A 327 -31.07 0.24 2.12
CA SER A 327 -32.23 -0.63 2.27
C SER A 327 -32.65 -1.19 0.91
N SER A 328 -32.77 -2.51 0.83
CA SER A 328 -33.24 -3.23 -0.33
C SER A 328 -34.58 -3.88 -0.04
N GLY A 329 -35.54 -3.74 -0.96
CA GLY A 329 -36.85 -4.38 -0.82
C GLY A 329 -36.79 -5.92 -0.78
N ALA A 330 -35.73 -6.52 -1.33
CA ALA A 330 -35.56 -7.98 -1.38
C ALA A 330 -34.59 -8.52 -0.32
N LEU A 331 -33.54 -7.75 0.01
CA LEU A 331 -32.45 -8.19 0.89
C LEU A 331 -32.50 -7.56 2.29
N GLY A 332 -33.44 -6.65 2.54
CA GLY A 332 -33.58 -5.97 3.83
C GLY A 332 -32.55 -4.84 4.03
N PHE A 333 -32.10 -4.67 5.26
CA PHE A 333 -31.16 -3.61 5.63
C PHE A 333 -29.71 -4.08 5.46
N GLY A 334 -28.88 -3.24 4.86
CA GLY A 334 -27.47 -3.51 4.64
C GLY A 334 -26.67 -2.22 4.48
N PHE A 335 -25.52 -2.32 3.83
CA PHE A 335 -24.65 -1.18 3.58
C PHE A 335 -24.19 -1.16 2.14
N ARG A 336 -24.30 0.01 1.52
CA ARG A 336 -23.63 0.31 0.27
C ARG A 336 -22.16 0.59 0.57
N CYS A 337 -21.28 -0.25 0.06
CA CYS A 337 -19.84 -0.19 0.35
C CYS A 337 -19.05 0.17 -0.92
N GLY A 338 -18.05 1.02 -0.76
CA GLY A 338 -17.11 1.42 -1.81
C GLY A 338 -15.71 0.86 -1.56
N PHE A 339 -15.07 0.41 -2.63
CA PHE A 339 -13.79 -0.29 -2.64
C PHE A 339 -12.87 0.25 -3.74
N LEU A 340 -11.55 0.16 -3.54
CA LEU A 340 -10.54 0.46 -4.55
C LEU A 340 -10.63 -0.42 -5.81
N GLY A 341 -11.13 -1.65 -5.70
CA GLY A 341 -11.26 -2.59 -6.81
C GLY A 341 -11.95 -3.89 -6.38
N LEU A 342 -12.01 -4.86 -7.31
CA LEU A 342 -12.69 -6.14 -7.10
C LEU A 342 -11.98 -7.03 -6.08
N LEU A 343 -10.64 -7.08 -6.11
CA LEU A 343 -9.89 -7.89 -5.16
C LEU A 343 -10.03 -7.30 -3.75
N HIS A 344 -9.98 -5.97 -3.64
CA HIS A 344 -10.21 -5.30 -2.37
C HIS A 344 -11.61 -5.61 -1.81
N MET A 345 -12.66 -5.60 -2.65
CA MET A 345 -14.01 -6.00 -2.26
C MET A 345 -14.05 -7.45 -1.73
N GLU A 346 -13.44 -8.39 -2.43
CA GLU A 346 -13.39 -9.80 -1.99
C GLU A 346 -12.69 -9.96 -0.65
N ILE A 347 -11.55 -9.28 -0.47
CA ILE A 347 -10.79 -9.29 0.79
C ILE A 347 -11.63 -8.76 1.93
N VAL A 348 -12.28 -7.60 1.76
CA VAL A 348 -13.12 -7.01 2.81
C VAL A 348 -14.29 -7.92 3.16
N LYS A 349 -14.96 -8.50 2.16
CA LYS A 349 -16.05 -9.46 2.39
C LYS A 349 -15.57 -10.66 3.19
N GLU A 350 -14.45 -11.26 2.79
CA GLU A 350 -13.91 -12.44 3.44
C GLU A 350 -13.43 -12.16 4.87
N ARG A 351 -12.88 -10.96 5.12
CA ARG A 351 -12.57 -10.51 6.49
C ARG A 351 -13.82 -10.34 7.34
N LEU A 352 -14.89 -9.76 6.81
CA LEU A 352 -16.18 -9.67 7.53
C LEU A 352 -16.73 -11.07 7.87
N GLU A 353 -16.63 -12.01 6.93
CA GLU A 353 -17.09 -13.39 7.14
C GLU A 353 -16.26 -14.15 8.17
N ARG A 354 -14.93 -14.02 8.13
CA ARG A 354 -14.01 -14.79 8.99
C ARG A 354 -13.73 -14.14 10.33
N GLU A 355 -13.41 -12.85 10.36
CA GLU A 355 -12.99 -12.14 11.59
C GLU A 355 -14.20 -11.83 12.49
N PHE A 356 -15.36 -11.56 11.89
CA PHE A 356 -16.57 -11.14 12.60
C PHE A 356 -17.70 -12.18 12.54
N ASN A 357 -17.47 -13.32 11.89
CA ASN A 357 -18.44 -14.43 11.78
C ASN A 357 -19.80 -13.99 11.21
N LEU A 358 -19.78 -13.12 10.19
CA LEU A 358 -20.98 -12.60 9.53
C LEU A 358 -21.25 -13.38 8.24
N ALA A 359 -22.48 -13.85 8.04
CA ALA A 359 -22.87 -14.42 6.75
C ALA A 359 -23.44 -13.32 5.84
N LEU A 360 -22.74 -13.00 4.75
CA LEU A 360 -23.04 -11.84 3.91
C LEU A 360 -23.40 -12.20 2.46
N ILE A 361 -24.41 -11.51 1.95
CA ILE A 361 -24.76 -11.45 0.53
C ILE A 361 -24.20 -10.15 -0.05
N ALA A 362 -23.35 -10.27 -1.06
CA ALA A 362 -22.89 -9.13 -1.85
C ALA A 362 -23.71 -9.02 -3.14
N THR A 363 -24.20 -7.82 -3.47
CA THR A 363 -24.82 -7.56 -4.77
C THR A 363 -23.76 -7.46 -5.87
N ALA A 364 -24.21 -7.47 -7.13
CA ALA A 364 -23.30 -7.30 -8.25
C ALA A 364 -22.56 -5.95 -8.14
N PRO A 365 -21.23 -5.94 -8.32
CA PRO A 365 -20.45 -4.71 -8.27
C PRO A 365 -20.88 -3.75 -9.38
N SER A 366 -20.82 -2.46 -9.07
CA SER A 366 -21.23 -1.36 -9.94
C SER A 366 -20.30 -0.16 -9.76
N VAL A 367 -20.46 0.85 -10.60
CA VAL A 367 -19.66 2.08 -10.60
C VAL A 367 -20.55 3.29 -10.30
N GLU A 368 -19.95 4.41 -9.88
CA GLU A 368 -20.65 5.69 -9.73
C GLU A 368 -20.94 6.27 -11.13
N TYR A 369 -22.22 6.58 -11.41
CA TYR A 369 -22.66 7.29 -12.60
C TYR A 369 -22.92 8.77 -12.30
N MET A 370 -22.73 9.62 -13.30
CA MET A 370 -23.12 11.03 -13.24
C MET A 370 -24.40 11.23 -14.05
N VAL A 371 -25.52 11.48 -13.36
CA VAL A 371 -26.83 11.67 -13.97
C VAL A 371 -27.16 13.16 -14.03
N ARG A 372 -27.22 13.71 -15.25
CA ARG A 372 -27.71 15.07 -15.47
C ARG A 372 -29.22 15.04 -15.64
N LYS A 373 -29.93 15.76 -14.77
CA LYS A 373 -31.38 15.91 -14.85
C LYS A 373 -31.80 16.95 -15.89
N THR A 374 -33.06 16.90 -16.29
CA THR A 374 -33.68 17.87 -17.21
C THR A 374 -33.78 19.29 -16.64
N ASP A 375 -33.74 19.44 -15.32
CA ASP A 375 -33.66 20.73 -14.61
C ASP A 375 -32.23 21.30 -14.52
N GLY A 376 -31.23 20.58 -15.04
CA GLY A 376 -29.82 20.95 -15.03
C GLY A 376 -29.05 20.51 -13.77
N GLN A 377 -29.72 19.92 -12.77
CA GLN A 377 -29.05 19.34 -11.60
C GLN A 377 -28.24 18.11 -12.02
N VAL A 378 -27.04 17.98 -11.46
CA VAL A 378 -26.19 16.80 -11.65
C VAL A 378 -26.21 15.97 -10.37
N LEU A 379 -26.55 14.70 -10.48
CA LEU A 379 -26.55 13.73 -9.38
C LEU A 379 -25.45 12.69 -9.60
N LYS A 380 -24.77 12.35 -8.52
CA LYS A 380 -23.94 11.14 -8.46
C LYS A 380 -24.84 9.99 -8.02
N VAL A 381 -24.86 8.92 -8.78
CA VAL A 381 -25.71 7.75 -8.53
C VAL A 381 -24.81 6.52 -8.61
N ASP A 382 -24.51 5.93 -7.46
CA ASP A 382 -23.83 4.65 -7.37
C ASP A 382 -24.84 3.52 -7.18
N ASN A 383 -25.93 3.73 -6.42
CA ASN A 383 -27.02 2.77 -6.27
C ASN A 383 -28.02 2.85 -7.45
N PRO A 384 -28.24 1.75 -8.20
CA PRO A 384 -29.25 1.71 -9.26
C PRO A 384 -30.68 2.05 -8.81
N ALA A 385 -31.01 1.84 -7.53
CA ALA A 385 -32.33 2.16 -6.98
C ALA A 385 -32.57 3.68 -6.86
N ASP A 386 -31.51 4.48 -6.75
CA ASP A 386 -31.58 5.94 -6.64
C ASP A 386 -31.63 6.64 -8.00
N LEU A 387 -31.65 5.88 -9.10
CA LEU A 387 -31.77 6.42 -10.43
C LEU A 387 -33.12 7.15 -10.57
N PRO A 388 -33.12 8.45 -10.95
CA PRO A 388 -34.36 9.19 -11.10
C PRO A 388 -35.23 8.61 -12.21
N LEU A 389 -36.53 8.88 -12.17
CA LEU A 389 -37.43 8.46 -13.25
C LEU A 389 -36.96 9.00 -14.60
N THR A 390 -37.11 8.19 -15.65
CA THR A 390 -36.56 8.45 -16.99
C THR A 390 -36.97 9.80 -17.60
N ASN A 391 -38.14 10.33 -17.24
CA ASN A 391 -38.60 11.64 -17.68
C ASN A 391 -37.80 12.83 -17.09
N TYR A 392 -37.07 12.61 -16.00
CA TYR A 392 -36.21 13.62 -15.39
C TYR A 392 -34.74 13.49 -15.81
N ILE A 393 -34.38 12.50 -16.64
CA ILE A 393 -32.99 12.26 -17.07
C ILE A 393 -32.73 12.96 -18.41
N ALA A 394 -31.72 13.83 -18.45
CA ALA A 394 -31.22 14.44 -19.68
C ALA A 394 -30.05 13.64 -20.28
N SER A 395 -29.09 13.23 -19.44
CA SER A 395 -27.98 12.36 -19.84
C SER A 395 -27.45 11.57 -18.65
N ILE A 396 -26.84 10.41 -18.94
CA ILE A 396 -26.11 9.60 -17.97
C ILE A 396 -24.68 9.49 -18.49
N GLU A 397 -23.71 9.84 -17.65
CA GLU A 397 -22.29 9.69 -17.94
C GLU A 397 -21.75 8.56 -17.05
N GLU A 398 -20.99 7.65 -17.65
CA GLU A 398 -20.32 6.54 -16.97
C GLU A 398 -18.81 6.78 -16.93
N PRO A 399 -18.07 6.23 -15.96
CA PRO A 399 -16.63 6.40 -15.90
C PRO A 399 -15.93 5.62 -17.01
N PHE A 400 -15.05 6.29 -17.75
CA PHE A 400 -14.16 5.68 -18.74
C PHE A 400 -12.72 5.66 -18.23
N PHE A 401 -12.03 4.54 -18.49
CA PHE A 401 -10.63 4.38 -18.13
C PHE A 401 -9.77 4.30 -19.37
N ARG A 402 -8.61 4.96 -19.33
CA ARG A 402 -7.54 4.72 -20.29
C ARG A 402 -6.75 3.49 -19.81
N VAL A 403 -6.88 2.38 -20.53
CA VAL A 403 -6.20 1.13 -20.20
C VAL A 403 -5.03 0.91 -21.15
N SER A 404 -3.87 0.58 -20.61
CA SER A 404 -2.70 0.16 -21.38
C SER A 404 -2.49 -1.33 -21.19
N ILE A 405 -2.52 -2.10 -22.29
CA ILE A 405 -2.37 -3.56 -22.27
C ILE A 405 -1.03 -3.91 -22.89
N ILE A 406 -0.22 -4.66 -22.15
CA ILE A 406 1.06 -5.18 -22.60
C ILE A 406 0.91 -6.67 -22.74
N THR A 407 1.23 -7.18 -23.92
CA THR A 407 0.96 -8.57 -24.25
C THR A 407 1.89 -9.05 -25.36
N PRO A 408 2.26 -10.33 -25.37
CA PRO A 408 2.88 -10.96 -26.53
C PRO A 408 2.05 -10.75 -27.80
N LYS A 409 2.74 -10.59 -28.93
CA LYS A 409 2.13 -10.27 -30.24
C LYS A 409 1.04 -11.28 -30.67
N GLU A 410 1.12 -12.51 -30.22
CA GLU A 410 0.17 -13.57 -30.53
C GLU A 410 -1.22 -13.38 -29.91
N TYR A 411 -1.33 -12.66 -28.78
CA TYR A 411 -2.60 -12.43 -28.09
C TYR A 411 -3.29 -11.11 -28.50
N THR A 412 -2.62 -10.28 -29.31
CA THR A 412 -3.15 -8.95 -29.68
C THR A 412 -4.55 -9.02 -30.30
N GLY A 413 -4.81 -10.00 -31.18
CA GLY A 413 -6.12 -10.14 -31.84
C GLY A 413 -7.24 -10.45 -30.84
N SER A 414 -7.06 -11.47 -30.01
CA SER A 414 -8.05 -11.87 -29.00
C SER A 414 -8.30 -10.78 -27.95
N LEU A 415 -7.24 -10.06 -27.55
CA LEU A 415 -7.38 -8.94 -26.62
C LEU A 415 -8.11 -7.74 -27.23
N MET A 416 -7.89 -7.45 -28.51
CA MET A 416 -8.66 -6.41 -29.21
C MET A 416 -10.16 -6.76 -29.29
N GLU A 417 -10.49 -8.02 -29.60
CA GLU A 417 -11.87 -8.50 -29.61
C GLU A 417 -12.52 -8.37 -28.22
N LEU A 418 -11.82 -8.81 -27.17
CA LEU A 418 -12.27 -8.66 -25.78
C LEU A 418 -12.50 -7.18 -25.41
N CYS A 419 -11.59 -6.28 -25.77
CA CYS A 419 -11.76 -4.85 -25.54
C CYS A 419 -13.00 -4.31 -26.24
N GLN A 420 -13.25 -4.73 -27.49
CA GLN A 420 -14.41 -4.30 -28.27
C GLN A 420 -15.73 -4.83 -27.68
N GLU A 421 -15.78 -6.08 -27.23
CA GLU A 421 -16.93 -6.66 -26.52
C GLU A 421 -17.26 -5.89 -25.23
N ARG A 422 -16.22 -5.32 -24.58
CA ARG A 422 -16.35 -4.47 -23.40
C ARG A 422 -16.56 -2.98 -23.71
N ARG A 423 -16.93 -2.64 -24.96
CA ARG A 423 -17.17 -1.26 -25.44
C ARG A 423 -15.93 -0.35 -25.38
N GLY A 424 -14.73 -0.92 -25.39
CA GLY A 424 -13.48 -0.17 -25.42
C GLY A 424 -13.19 0.40 -26.81
N GLU A 425 -12.70 1.64 -26.85
CA GLU A 425 -12.23 2.29 -28.07
C GLU A 425 -10.70 2.33 -28.08
N LEU A 426 -10.09 1.88 -29.19
CA LEU A 426 -8.64 1.93 -29.36
C LEU A 426 -8.19 3.38 -29.60
N ILE A 427 -7.49 3.95 -28.62
CA ILE A 427 -6.84 5.26 -28.74
C ILE A 427 -5.53 5.07 -29.51
N LYS A 428 -5.41 5.73 -30.66
CA LYS A 428 -4.23 5.67 -31.54
C LYS A 428 -3.12 6.62 -31.12
#